data_AF-A0A6L8K9G0-F1
#
_entry.id   AF-A0A6L8K9G0-F1
#
_cell.length_a   1.000
_cell.length_b   1.000
_cell.length_c   1.000
_cell.angle_alpha   90.00
_cell.angle_beta   90.00
_cell.angle_gamma   90.00
#
_symmetry.space_group_name_H-M   'P 1'
#
loop_
_entity.id
_entity.type
_entity.pdbx_description
1 polymer ?
#
loop_
_entity_poly.entity_id
_entity_poly.type
_entity_poly.pdbx_seq_one_letter_code
_entity_poly.pdbx_strand_id
1 'polypeptide(L)'
;MNEFDIKNLTGSELRRAFLRAVHISAGDINPQNDTDTCEEQTHGVLTTTLSAPVDLTTMAKEALATMLLLESLGAVFEDIRGTSVVFCTLGKITASGWDCLEAGMRAYLLREKILPD
;
A
#
# COMPACT_ATOMS: atom_id res chain seq x y z
N MET A 1 3.56 6.03 12.58
CA MET A 1 2.47 5.04 12.78
C MET A 1 3.14 3.76 13.28
N ASN A 2 2.59 3.02 14.24
CA ASN A 2 3.21 1.81 14.84
C ASN A 2 2.49 0.51 14.39
N GLU A 3 2.88 -0.66 14.92
CA GLU A 3 2.25 -1.95 14.61
C GLU A 3 0.79 -2.04 15.10
N PHE A 4 0.53 -1.50 16.29
CA PHE A 4 -0.80 -1.45 16.88
C PHE A 4 -1.77 -0.64 16.00
N ASP A 5 -1.33 0.51 15.49
CA ASP A 5 -2.10 1.35 14.57
C ASP A 5 -2.45 0.59 13.29
N ILE A 6 -1.50 -0.17 12.70
CA ILE A 6 -1.72 -0.92 11.46
C ILE A 6 -2.71 -2.08 11.67
N LYS A 7 -2.64 -2.76 12.81
CA LYS A 7 -3.58 -3.85 13.14
C LYS A 7 -5.03 -3.35 13.23
N ASN A 8 -5.21 -2.12 13.71
CA ASN A 8 -6.54 -1.50 13.83
C ASN A 8 -7.07 -0.92 12.52
N LEU A 9 -6.27 -0.83 11.46
CA LEU A 9 -6.75 -0.38 10.15
C LEU A 9 -7.63 -1.45 9.50
N THR A 10 -8.78 -1.01 9.01
CA THR A 10 -9.75 -1.88 8.32
C THR A 10 -10.05 -1.36 6.92
N GLY A 11 -10.30 -2.27 5.98
CA GLY A 11 -10.80 -1.98 4.63
C GLY A 11 -10.20 -0.74 3.96
N SER A 12 -11.01 0.31 3.84
CA SER A 12 -10.66 1.56 3.14
C SER A 12 -9.54 2.36 3.83
N GLU A 13 -9.43 2.29 5.16
CA GLU A 13 -8.39 2.98 5.91
C GLU A 13 -7.02 2.35 5.68
N LEU A 14 -6.97 1.01 5.68
CA LEU A 14 -5.78 0.24 5.37
C LEU A 14 -5.33 0.50 3.93
N ARG A 15 -6.27 0.43 2.97
CA ARG A 15 -5.98 0.72 1.55
C ARG A 15 -5.46 2.14 1.36
N ARG A 16 -6.06 3.14 1.99
CA ARG A 16 -5.61 4.54 1.90
C ARG A 16 -4.23 4.74 2.54
N ALA A 17 -3.95 4.07 3.65
CA ALA A 17 -2.62 4.10 4.27
C ALA A 17 -1.57 3.46 3.37
N PHE A 18 -1.86 2.29 2.79
CA PHE A 18 -1.01 1.58 1.85
C PHE A 18 -0.70 2.43 0.61
N LEU A 19 -1.73 2.95 -0.06
CA LEU A 19 -1.55 3.80 -1.25
C LEU A 19 -0.69 5.03 -0.95
N ARG A 20 -0.84 5.65 0.23
CA ARG A 20 0.03 6.76 0.64
C ARG A 20 1.48 6.32 0.79
N ALA A 21 1.73 5.20 1.44
CA ALA A 21 3.09 4.68 1.63
C ALA A 21 3.76 4.36 0.28
N VAL A 22 3.05 3.69 -0.64
CA VAL A 22 3.56 3.38 -1.98
C VAL A 22 3.90 4.65 -2.77
N HIS A 23 3.05 5.68 -2.73
CA HIS A 23 3.33 6.95 -3.43
C HIS A 23 4.50 7.72 -2.81
N ILE A 24 4.66 7.70 -1.49
CA ILE A 24 5.82 8.32 -0.82
C ILE A 24 7.11 7.60 -1.24
N SER A 25 7.09 6.27 -1.21
CA SER A 25 8.23 5.44 -1.61
C SER A 25 8.60 5.60 -3.10
N ALA A 26 7.61 5.93 -3.96
CA ALA A 26 7.83 6.30 -5.37
C ALA A 26 8.27 7.76 -5.60
N GLY A 27 8.10 8.63 -4.59
CA GLY A 27 8.44 10.05 -4.65
C GLY A 27 9.93 10.36 -4.51
N ASP A 28 10.75 9.38 -4.14
CA ASP A 28 12.23 9.48 -4.09
C ASP A 28 12.92 9.17 -5.43
N ILE A 29 12.15 9.03 -6.51
CA ILE A 29 12.69 9.02 -7.87
C ILE A 29 12.80 10.47 -8.34
N ASN A 30 13.90 11.13 -7.98
CA ASN A 30 14.31 12.42 -8.52
C ASN A 30 14.43 12.32 -10.06
N PRO A 31 13.59 12.98 -10.86
CA PRO A 31 13.95 13.28 -12.24
C PRO A 31 14.82 14.53 -12.18
N GLN A 32 16.14 14.35 -12.08
CA GLN A 32 17.04 15.39 -12.57
C GLN A 32 16.73 15.59 -14.06
N ASN A 33 15.98 16.65 -14.35
CA ASN A 33 16.19 17.42 -15.55
C ASN A 33 15.91 18.88 -15.21
N ASP A 34 17.01 19.61 -15.04
CA ASP A 34 17.10 21.03 -15.22
C ASP A 34 16.30 21.47 -16.46
N THR A 35 15.19 22.17 -16.26
CA THR A 35 14.91 23.36 -17.08
C THR A 35 13.96 24.30 -16.33
N ASP A 36 14.53 25.47 -16.05
CA ASP A 36 13.92 26.69 -15.59
C ASP A 36 12.79 27.12 -16.54
N THR A 37 11.52 26.98 -16.15
CA THR A 37 10.46 27.93 -16.52
C THR A 37 9.31 27.84 -15.51
N CYS A 38 9.09 28.94 -14.81
CA CYS A 38 7.93 29.18 -13.97
C CYS A 38 6.66 29.22 -14.83
N GLU A 39 5.81 28.19 -14.75
CA GLU A 39 4.38 28.34 -14.97
C GLU A 39 3.62 27.57 -13.87
N GLU A 40 3.05 28.37 -12.98
CA GLU A 40 1.98 28.02 -12.05
C GLU A 40 0.84 27.32 -12.78
N GLN A 41 0.64 26.02 -12.54
CA GLN A 41 -0.68 25.41 -12.71
C GLN A 41 -0.84 24.13 -11.88
N THR A 42 -1.52 24.36 -10.75
CA THR A 42 -2.47 23.44 -10.12
C THR A 42 -1.90 22.19 -9.47
N HIS A 43 -1.62 22.33 -8.17
CA HIS A 43 -2.13 21.45 -7.12
C HIS A 43 -2.78 20.14 -7.63
N GLY A 44 -1.97 19.11 -7.88
CA GLY A 44 -2.40 17.71 -7.81
C GLY A 44 -2.57 17.27 -6.36
N VAL A 45 -3.25 18.10 -5.56
CA VAL A 45 -3.66 17.75 -4.21
C VAL A 45 -4.71 16.65 -4.39
N LEU A 46 -4.32 15.41 -4.15
CA LEU A 46 -5.23 14.28 -3.95
C LEU A 46 -5.99 14.45 -2.62
N THR A 47 -6.66 15.59 -2.45
CA THR A 47 -7.68 15.81 -1.42
C THR A 47 -9.01 15.37 -1.98
N THR A 48 -9.38 14.16 -1.57
CA THR A 48 -10.69 13.85 -0.99
C THR A 48 -11.92 14.31 -1.80
N THR A 49 -12.52 13.38 -2.54
CA THR A 49 -13.98 13.12 -2.56
C THR A 49 -14.25 11.94 -3.48
N LEU A 50 -13.97 10.71 -3.02
CA LEU A 50 -14.60 9.53 -3.64
C LEU A 50 -16.06 9.46 -3.16
N SER A 51 -16.87 10.36 -3.72
CA SER A 51 -18.32 10.19 -3.87
C SER A 51 -18.62 9.90 -5.36
N ALA A 52 -17.75 9.12 -6.00
CA ALA A 52 -18.04 8.50 -7.28
C ALA A 52 -18.54 7.07 -7.00
N PRO A 53 -19.47 6.51 -7.80
CA PRO A 53 -19.78 5.09 -7.70
C PRO A 53 -18.46 4.34 -7.81
N VAL A 54 -18.17 3.54 -6.79
CA VAL A 54 -16.93 2.77 -6.73
C VAL A 54 -16.94 1.84 -7.94
N ASP A 55 -16.22 2.21 -8.98
CA ASP A 55 -16.11 1.41 -10.18
C ASP A 55 -15.39 0.11 -9.78
N LEU A 56 -16.15 -0.99 -9.81
CA LEU A 56 -15.68 -2.31 -9.42
C LEU A 56 -14.44 -2.71 -10.24
N THR A 57 -14.32 -2.20 -11.47
CA THR A 57 -13.16 -2.44 -12.33
C THR A 57 -11.90 -1.74 -11.83
N THR A 58 -12.04 -0.55 -11.24
CA THR A 58 -10.92 0.19 -10.62
C THR A 58 -10.42 -0.51 -9.36
N MET A 59 -11.32 -1.05 -8.53
CA MET A 59 -10.93 -1.82 -7.35
C MET A 59 -10.18 -3.12 -7.71
N ALA A 60 -10.66 -3.84 -8.72
CA ALA A 60 -9.99 -5.06 -9.18
C ALA A 60 -8.58 -4.76 -9.73
N LYS A 61 -8.43 -3.68 -10.49
CA LYS A 61 -7.12 -3.22 -10.99
C LYS A 61 -6.16 -2.84 -9.87
N GLU A 62 -6.62 -2.09 -8.87
CA GLU A 62 -5.79 -1.72 -7.72
C GLU A 62 -5.38 -2.93 -6.89
N ALA A 63 -6.29 -3.88 -6.66
CA ALA A 63 -5.98 -5.12 -5.96
C ALA A 63 -4.92 -5.94 -6.72
N LEU A 64 -5.07 -6.06 -8.05
CA LEU A 64 -4.09 -6.74 -8.89
C LEU A 64 -2.72 -6.05 -8.86
N ALA A 65 -2.68 -4.73 -9.02
CA ALA A 65 -1.45 -3.96 -8.97
C ALA A 65 -0.76 -4.08 -7.60
N THR A 66 -1.55 -4.10 -6.52
CA THR A 66 -1.05 -4.32 -5.15
C THR A 66 -0.42 -5.70 -5.02
N MET A 67 -1.08 -6.76 -5.51
CA MET A 67 -0.54 -8.12 -5.45
C MET A 67 0.73 -8.27 -6.28
N LEU A 68 0.80 -7.66 -7.47
CA LEU A 68 2.01 -7.65 -8.30
C LEU A 68 3.18 -6.92 -7.63
N LEU A 69 2.91 -5.81 -6.95
CA LEU A 69 3.92 -5.12 -6.16
C LEU A 69 4.42 -6.00 -4.99
N LEU A 70 3.50 -6.65 -4.26
CA LEU A 70 3.87 -7.53 -3.16
C LEU A 70 4.71 -8.72 -3.65
N GLU A 71 4.34 -9.30 -4.79
CA GLU A 71 5.10 -10.38 -5.44
C GLU A 71 6.50 -9.90 -5.85
N SER A 72 6.64 -8.73 -6.47
CA SER A 72 7.96 -8.19 -6.86
C SER A 72 8.85 -7.89 -5.67
N LEU A 73 8.25 -7.61 -4.51
CA LEU A 73 8.94 -7.41 -3.24
C LEU A 73 9.23 -8.72 -2.49
N GLY A 74 8.83 -9.87 -3.03
CA GLY A 74 9.06 -11.20 -2.47
C GLY A 74 8.09 -11.60 -1.36
N ALA A 75 6.83 -11.16 -1.43
CA ALA A 75 5.80 -11.56 -0.46
C ALA A 75 5.50 -13.06 -0.54
N VAL A 76 5.47 -13.72 0.61
CA VAL A 76 5.06 -15.11 0.77
C VAL A 76 3.77 -15.15 1.59
N PHE A 77 2.75 -15.83 1.06
CA PHE A 77 1.46 -15.96 1.72
C PHE A 77 1.25 -17.39 2.25
N GLU A 78 0.83 -17.49 3.50
CA GLU A 78 0.54 -18.74 4.18
C GLU A 78 -0.87 -18.69 4.75
N ASP A 79 -1.74 -19.60 4.29
CA ASP A 79 -3.09 -19.78 4.83
C ASP A 79 -3.07 -20.91 5.86
N ILE A 80 -3.40 -20.56 7.11
CA ILE A 80 -3.56 -21.56 8.17
C ILE A 80 -4.98 -22.09 8.11
N ARG A 81 -5.10 -23.33 7.63
CA ARG A 81 -6.39 -24.04 7.55
C ARG A 81 -7.10 -24.01 8.91
N GLY A 82 -8.29 -23.43 8.91
CA GLY A 82 -9.18 -23.40 10.08
C GLY A 82 -9.16 -22.12 10.90
N THR A 83 -8.34 -21.12 10.56
CA THR A 83 -8.31 -19.84 11.29
C THR A 83 -8.87 -18.65 10.53
N SER A 84 -9.26 -18.79 9.25
CA SER A 84 -9.74 -17.69 8.39
C SER A 84 -8.79 -16.48 8.35
N VAL A 85 -7.49 -16.75 8.54
CA VAL A 85 -6.44 -15.73 8.60
C VAL A 85 -5.32 -16.17 7.68
N VAL A 86 -4.89 -15.23 6.84
CA VAL A 86 -3.73 -15.35 5.98
C VAL A 86 -2.58 -14.60 6.61
N PHE A 87 -1.41 -15.23 6.63
CA PHE A 87 -0.15 -14.59 6.99
C PHE A 87 0.58 -14.19 5.72
N CYS A 88 1.15 -12.99 5.70
CA CYS A 88 2.05 -12.51 4.68
C CYS A 88 3.40 -12.25 5.32
N THR A 89 4.45 -12.86 4.77
CA THR A 89 5.84 -12.59 5.12
C THR A 89 6.49 -11.82 3.99
N LEU A 90 7.09 -10.67 4.32
CA LEU A 90 7.80 -9.79 3.41
C LEU A 90 9.17 -9.43 3.99
N GLY A 91 10.23 -10.07 3.51
CA GLY A 91 11.56 -9.97 4.12
C GLY A 91 11.57 -10.54 5.54
N LYS A 92 11.87 -9.71 6.54
CA LYS A 92 11.86 -10.10 7.97
C LYS A 92 10.54 -9.81 8.68
N ILE A 93 9.56 -9.29 7.95
CA ILE A 93 8.29 -8.81 8.50
C ILE A 93 7.20 -9.84 8.22
N THR A 94 6.40 -10.16 9.23
CA THR A 94 5.22 -10.99 9.07
C THR A 94 4.00 -10.23 9.59
N ALA A 95 2.91 -10.25 8.81
CA ALA A 95 1.63 -9.67 9.20
C ALA A 95 0.48 -10.61 8.86
N SER A 96 -0.64 -10.48 9.56
CA SER A 96 -1.83 -11.29 9.33
C SER A 96 -3.00 -10.44 8.82
N GLY A 97 -3.87 -11.04 8.02
CA GLY A 97 -5.09 -10.42 7.52
C GLY A 97 -6.18 -11.44 7.21
N TRP A 98 -7.38 -10.96 6.93
CA TRP A 98 -8.51 -11.81 6.53
C TRP A 98 -8.31 -12.45 5.15
N ASP A 99 -7.54 -11.80 4.28
CA ASP A 99 -7.15 -12.30 2.97
C ASP A 99 -5.69 -11.91 2.65
N CYS A 100 -5.18 -12.40 1.52
CA CYS A 100 -3.82 -12.11 1.07
C CYS A 100 -3.59 -10.60 0.85
N LEU A 101 -4.60 -9.86 0.37
CA LEU A 101 -4.46 -8.45 0.07
C LEU A 101 -4.26 -7.65 1.37
N GLU A 102 -5.09 -7.92 2.38
CA GLU A 102 -5.03 -7.31 3.70
C GLU A 102 -3.74 -7.66 4.42
N ALA A 103 -3.36 -8.93 4.45
CA ALA A 103 -2.11 -9.38 5.05
C ALA A 103 -0.90 -8.72 4.37
N GLY A 104 -0.94 -8.64 3.03
CA GLY A 104 0.06 -7.99 2.20
C GLY A 104 0.24 -6.50 2.49
N MET A 105 -0.85 -5.74 2.47
CA MET A 105 -0.81 -4.31 2.78
C MET A 105 -0.28 -4.04 4.18
N ARG A 106 -0.65 -4.85 5.18
CA ARG A 106 -0.11 -4.71 6.54
C ARG A 106 1.38 -5.03 6.61
N ALA A 107 1.83 -6.11 5.96
CA ALA A 107 3.24 -6.46 5.91
C ALA A 107 4.08 -5.36 5.24
N TYR A 108 3.59 -4.79 4.14
CA TYR A 108 4.23 -3.66 3.47
C TYR A 108 4.34 -2.43 4.37
N LEU A 109 3.24 -2.01 5.01
CA LEU A 109 3.23 -0.85 5.91
C LEU A 109 4.14 -1.03 7.13
N LEU A 110 4.32 -2.26 7.60
CA LEU A 110 5.29 -2.58 8.65
C LEU A 110 6.72 -2.54 8.13
N ARG A 111 6.97 -3.09 6.94
CA ARG A 111 8.29 -3.08 6.29
C ARG A 111 8.79 -1.66 6.03
N GLU A 112 7.99 -0.78 5.45
CA GLU A 112 8.38 0.61 5.17
C GLU A 112 8.68 1.42 6.43
N LYS A 113 8.25 0.95 7.61
CA LYS A 113 8.62 1.57 8.89
C LYS A 113 9.88 0.99 9.50
N ILE A 114 10.22 -0.25 9.13
CA ILE A 114 11.36 -1.00 9.68
C ILE A 114 12.59 -0.84 8.79
N LEU A 115 12.45 -0.24 7.61
CA LEU A 115 13.55 0.33 6.83
C LEU A 115 13.66 1.84 7.10
N PRO A 116 14.41 2.28 8.13
CA PRO A 116 15.19 3.50 7.99
C PRO A 116 16.41 3.18 7.11
N ASP A 117 16.64 4.03 6.10
CA ASP A 117 17.81 4.09 5.18
C ASP A 117 18.86 2.97 5.25
#